data_AF-A0A1J4KGN7-F1
#
_entry.id   AF-A0A1J4KGN7-F1
#
_cell.length_a   1.000
_cell.length_b   1.000
_cell.length_c   1.000
_cell.angle_alpha   90.00
_cell.angle_beta   90.00
_cell.angle_gamma   90.00
#
_symmetry.space_group_name_H-M   'P 1'
#
loop_
_entity.id
_entity.type
_entity.pdbx_description
1 polymer ?
#
loop_
_entity_poly.entity_id
_entity_poly.type
_entity_poly.pdbx_seq_one_letter_code
_entity_poly.pdbx_strand_id
1 'polypeptide(L)'
;MLFNLLSLSISIPNGFHSIGVQSDHSLSIELEDQAMVLFLDDFKTSTLIVEASNDPSQMIQVQLKLATRIIQISERFVRISLSPNNYQNSHGKKIEVYFWVIPSNYCDDLLYSISAKYKMGFEFNFQNSPSDFCFFPLIFTDSKLKSQTIIRFINSSSTSRADFVKSQNQNIEISQSCKNDSKGPSDCKHSTEEPFFIKFHENSNSYFSAAFSHTLAYFQISSNDCGIDTIQKSVNGTLVDFKSPINVENTFCKNQYDKLIHFLLIFINILLFGGLVVILLHHCGILRCHSVLGFSRGAFRFRKYKARPIEDTSGDREMLGSIEITGDDVDLTTI
;
A
#
# COMPACT_ATOMS: atom_id res chain seq x y z
N MET A 1 21.26 -41.08 6.80
CA MET A 1 21.58 -39.70 6.41
C MET A 1 20.86 -38.76 7.37
N LEU A 2 21.54 -38.29 8.41
CA LEU A 2 21.07 -37.17 9.25
C LEU A 2 21.46 -35.89 8.52
N PHE A 3 20.53 -35.24 7.82
CA PHE A 3 20.68 -33.84 7.48
C PHE A 3 20.35 -33.04 8.75
N ASN A 4 21.39 -32.71 9.54
CA ASN A 4 21.27 -31.66 10.54
C ASN A 4 21.00 -30.36 9.78
N LEU A 5 19.72 -29.99 9.73
CA LEU A 5 19.28 -28.68 9.29
C LEU A 5 19.96 -27.64 10.19
N LEU A 6 20.97 -26.96 9.64
CA LEU A 6 21.62 -25.81 10.25
C LEU A 6 20.56 -24.72 10.41
N SER A 7 19.87 -24.69 11.54
CA SER A 7 19.08 -23.54 11.94
C SER A 7 20.05 -22.40 12.24
N LEU A 8 20.21 -21.48 11.29
CA LEU A 8 21.00 -20.28 11.49
C LEU A 8 20.25 -19.40 12.50
N SER A 9 20.74 -19.34 13.74
CA SER A 9 20.28 -18.35 14.72
C SER A 9 21.00 -17.04 14.43
N ILE A 10 20.24 -15.98 14.15
CA ILE A 10 20.79 -14.66 13.87
C ILE A 10 20.28 -13.71 14.94
N SER A 11 21.21 -12.99 15.58
CA SER A 11 20.86 -11.78 16.34
C SER A 11 20.59 -10.65 15.35
N ILE A 12 19.41 -10.04 15.45
CA ILE A 12 18.95 -9.04 14.48
C ILE A 12 18.99 -7.64 15.14
N PRO A 13 19.61 -6.64 14.50
CA PRO A 13 19.64 -5.28 15.03
C PRO A 13 18.26 -4.61 15.01
N ASN A 14 18.09 -3.56 15.81
CA ASN A 14 16.83 -2.82 15.90
C ASN A 14 16.46 -2.16 14.57
N GLY A 15 15.22 -2.27 14.12
CA GLY A 15 14.77 -1.64 12.88
C GLY A 15 13.79 -2.52 12.11
N PHE A 16 13.51 -2.12 10.87
CA PHE A 16 12.65 -2.86 9.97
C PHE A 16 13.45 -3.83 9.11
N HIS A 17 12.93 -5.06 8.97
CA HIS A 17 13.56 -6.14 8.22
C HIS A 17 12.57 -6.82 7.27
N SER A 18 13.08 -7.26 6.12
CA SER A 18 12.41 -8.21 5.22
C SER A 18 13.32 -9.42 5.02
N ILE A 19 12.85 -10.59 5.44
CA ILE A 19 13.60 -11.84 5.32
C ILE A 19 12.70 -12.86 4.64
N GLY A 20 13.18 -13.49 3.57
CA GLY A 20 12.39 -14.54 2.95
C GLY A 20 12.64 -15.92 3.54
N VAL A 21 11.55 -16.57 3.91
CA VAL A 21 11.46 -17.90 4.47
C VAL A 21 11.16 -18.89 3.34
N GLN A 22 11.89 -20.01 3.33
CA GLN A 22 11.70 -21.09 2.37
C GLN A 22 11.06 -22.30 3.07
N SER A 23 10.52 -23.23 2.30
CA SER A 23 9.77 -24.37 2.83
C SER A 23 10.61 -25.35 3.65
N ASP A 24 11.89 -25.45 3.31
CA ASP A 24 12.86 -26.38 3.87
C ASP A 24 13.71 -25.73 4.97
N HIS A 25 13.56 -24.42 5.19
CA HIS A 25 14.34 -23.65 6.14
C HIS A 25 13.44 -22.85 7.08
N SER A 26 13.66 -23.01 8.38
CA SER A 26 13.05 -22.13 9.38
C SER A 26 13.96 -20.93 9.65
N LEU A 27 13.36 -19.76 9.80
CA LEU A 27 14.03 -18.55 10.27
C LEU A 27 14.03 -18.58 11.79
N SER A 28 15.20 -18.65 12.42
CA SER A 28 15.36 -18.60 13.88
C SER A 28 16.00 -17.27 14.27
N ILE A 29 15.32 -16.51 15.12
CA ILE A 29 15.70 -15.17 15.54
C ILE A 29 15.83 -15.16 17.06
N GLU A 30 16.91 -14.56 17.54
CA GLU A 30 17.14 -14.30 18.95
C GLU A 30 16.96 -12.80 19.24
N LEU A 31 16.05 -12.49 20.15
CA LEU A 31 15.64 -11.16 20.60
C LEU A 31 16.18 -10.93 22.01
N GLU A 32 17.33 -10.26 22.14
CA GLU A 32 17.89 -9.90 23.44
C GLU A 32 17.35 -8.52 23.87
N ASP A 33 16.51 -8.49 24.92
CA ASP A 33 15.82 -7.29 25.43
C ASP A 33 14.99 -6.53 24.38
N GLN A 34 14.59 -7.24 23.33
CA GLN A 34 13.86 -6.73 22.17
C GLN A 34 12.47 -7.34 22.08
N ALA A 35 11.59 -6.69 21.32
CA ALA A 35 10.33 -7.22 20.87
C ALA A 35 10.29 -7.21 19.34
N MET A 36 9.64 -8.22 18.77
CA MET A 36 9.35 -8.30 17.34
C MET A 36 7.90 -7.93 17.08
N VAL A 37 7.66 -7.01 16.15
CA VAL A 37 6.33 -6.70 15.61
C VAL A 37 6.25 -7.28 14.21
N LEU A 38 5.58 -8.43 14.09
CA LEU A 38 5.50 -9.24 12.87
C LEU A 38 4.24 -8.90 12.07
N PHE A 39 4.39 -8.64 10.77
CA PHE A 39 3.29 -8.34 9.85
C PHE A 39 2.87 -9.58 9.06
N LEU A 40 1.56 -9.80 8.97
CA LEU A 40 0.93 -10.98 8.38
C LEU A 40 -0.06 -10.64 7.25
N ASP A 41 -0.19 -9.36 6.85
CA ASP A 41 -1.27 -8.88 5.94
C ASP A 41 -1.25 -9.56 4.54
N ASP A 42 -0.09 -10.02 4.07
CA ASP A 42 0.06 -10.77 2.81
C ASP A 42 -0.17 -12.28 2.93
N PHE A 43 -0.40 -12.79 4.15
CA PHE A 43 -0.44 -14.21 4.42
C PHE A 43 -1.79 -14.64 4.97
N LYS A 44 -2.30 -15.74 4.42
CA LYS A 44 -3.23 -16.55 5.20
C LYS A 44 -2.48 -17.05 6.43
N THR A 45 -3.05 -16.89 7.62
CA THR A 45 -2.40 -17.32 8.87
C THR A 45 -2.11 -18.81 8.92
N SER A 46 -2.79 -19.62 8.09
CA SER A 46 -2.48 -21.04 7.91
C SER A 46 -1.20 -21.34 7.13
N THR A 47 -0.59 -20.36 6.49
CA THR A 47 0.64 -20.51 5.69
C THR A 47 1.91 -20.44 6.53
N LEU A 48 1.87 -19.73 7.66
CA LEU A 48 3.01 -19.52 8.54
C LEU A 48 2.81 -20.26 9.86
N ILE A 49 3.87 -20.89 10.32
CA ILE A 49 3.99 -21.40 11.68
C ILE A 49 4.95 -20.47 12.40
N VAL A 50 4.47 -19.86 13.48
CA VAL A 50 5.27 -19.01 14.36
C VAL A 50 5.38 -19.73 15.68
N GLU A 51 6.60 -19.94 16.16
CA GLU A 51 6.90 -20.49 17.47
C GLU A 51 7.70 -19.46 18.26
N ALA A 52 7.43 -19.34 19.55
CA ALA A 52 8.11 -18.39 20.43
C ALA A 52 8.36 -19.01 21.80
N SER A 53 9.51 -18.73 22.41
CA SER A 53 9.83 -19.15 23.77
C SER A 53 11.02 -18.39 24.36
N ASN A 54 11.11 -18.37 25.69
CA ASN A 54 12.33 -17.91 26.38
C ASN A 54 13.40 -19.02 26.49
N ASP A 55 13.03 -20.27 26.18
CA ASP A 55 13.92 -21.43 26.16
C ASP A 55 13.86 -22.09 24.77
N PRO A 56 14.97 -22.15 24.01
CA PRO A 56 14.97 -22.68 22.66
C PRO A 56 14.67 -24.20 22.59
N SER A 57 14.76 -24.91 23.72
CA SER A 57 14.37 -26.32 23.84
C SER A 57 12.87 -26.53 23.99
N GLN A 58 12.11 -25.48 24.35
CA GLN A 58 10.68 -25.52 24.62
C GLN A 58 9.94 -24.48 23.76
N MET A 59 10.09 -24.58 22.44
CA MET A 59 9.38 -23.71 21.51
C MET A 59 7.88 -23.97 21.55
N ILE A 60 7.07 -22.92 21.72
CA ILE A 60 5.61 -23.02 21.77
C ILE A 60 5.04 -22.36 20.51
N GLN A 61 4.18 -23.08 19.80
CA GLN A 61 3.48 -22.52 18.64
C GLN A 61 2.51 -21.41 19.07
N VAL A 62 2.64 -20.24 18.45
CA VAL A 62 1.74 -19.10 18.62
C VAL A 62 0.44 -19.37 17.86
N GLN A 63 -0.69 -19.34 18.57
CA GLN A 63 -2.01 -19.60 17.98
C GLN A 63 -2.53 -18.39 17.20
N LEU A 64 -2.16 -18.29 15.93
CA LEU A 64 -2.62 -17.21 15.03
C LEU A 64 -4.12 -17.34 14.74
N LYS A 65 -4.90 -16.28 14.99
CA LYS A 65 -6.32 -16.22 14.58
C LYS A 65 -6.41 -15.87 13.09
N LEU A 66 -7.50 -16.26 12.42
CA LEU A 66 -7.69 -16.03 10.97
C LEU A 66 -7.60 -14.54 10.57
N ALA A 67 -8.00 -13.63 11.46
CA ALA A 67 -8.03 -12.20 11.22
C ALA A 67 -6.77 -11.46 11.74
N THR A 68 -5.79 -12.17 12.29
CA THR A 68 -4.58 -11.55 12.86
C THR A 68 -3.69 -11.03 11.74
N ARG A 69 -3.47 -9.71 11.70
CA ARG A 69 -2.62 -9.04 10.69
C ARG A 69 -1.28 -8.58 11.23
N ILE A 70 -1.18 -8.32 12.52
CA ILE A 70 0.07 -8.00 13.22
C ILE A 70 0.08 -8.71 14.56
N ILE A 71 1.23 -9.23 14.96
CA ILE A 71 1.47 -9.70 16.32
C ILE A 71 2.74 -9.09 16.90
N GLN A 72 2.73 -8.86 18.20
CA GLN A 72 3.93 -8.58 18.98
C GLN A 72 4.40 -9.87 19.66
N ILE A 73 5.69 -10.15 19.56
CA ILE A 73 6.36 -11.26 20.23
C ILE A 73 7.46 -10.65 21.10
N SER A 74 7.52 -11.06 22.37
CA SER A 74 8.51 -10.53 23.34
C SER A 74 9.38 -11.62 23.94
N GLU A 75 9.11 -12.87 23.59
CA GLU A 75 9.91 -14.03 23.95
C GLU A 75 11.28 -13.99 23.24
N ARG A 76 12.33 -14.43 23.93
CA ARG A 76 13.72 -14.32 23.46
C ARG A 76 13.97 -15.07 22.14
N PHE A 77 13.36 -16.22 21.92
CA PHE A 77 13.58 -17.04 20.73
C PHE A 77 12.30 -17.09 19.90
N VAL A 78 12.42 -16.75 18.62
CA VAL A 78 11.32 -16.79 17.66
C VAL A 78 11.73 -17.66 16.48
N ARG A 79 10.87 -18.60 16.10
CA ARG A 79 11.03 -19.42 14.90
C ARG A 79 9.85 -19.22 13.97
N ILE A 80 10.15 -18.91 12.71
CA ILE A 80 9.16 -18.72 11.65
C ILE A 80 9.42 -19.77 10.57
N SER A 81 8.41 -20.55 10.21
CA SER A 81 8.49 -21.57 9.16
C SER A 81 7.21 -21.60 8.33
N LEU A 82 7.28 -22.24 7.16
CA LEU A 82 6.12 -22.43 6.30
C LEU A 82 5.36 -23.70 6.69
N SER A 83 4.03 -23.61 6.68
CA SER A 83 3.16 -24.75 6.94
C SER A 83 3.26 -25.79 5.82
N PRO A 84 3.49 -27.08 6.15
CA PRO A 84 3.66 -28.13 5.15
C PRO A 84 2.37 -28.41 4.34
N ASN A 85 1.20 -28.03 4.84
CA ASN A 85 -0.08 -28.31 4.17
C ASN A 85 -0.36 -27.38 2.97
N ASN A 86 0.25 -26.19 2.92
CA ASN A 86 0.16 -25.29 1.76
C ASN A 86 1.28 -25.53 0.72
N TYR A 87 2.11 -26.56 0.94
CA TYR A 87 3.36 -26.78 0.23
C TYR A 87 3.24 -27.47 -1.14
N GLN A 88 2.18 -28.24 -1.38
CA GLN A 88 2.12 -29.15 -2.53
C GLN A 88 2.19 -28.46 -3.91
N ASN A 89 2.04 -27.14 -4.00
CA ASN A 89 2.08 -26.40 -5.27
C ASN A 89 3.24 -25.38 -5.39
N SER A 90 4.21 -25.37 -4.46
CA SER A 90 5.17 -24.26 -4.37
C SER A 90 6.59 -24.65 -3.96
N HIS A 91 7.11 -25.77 -4.46
CA HIS A 91 8.52 -26.12 -4.32
C HIS A 91 9.42 -24.96 -4.80
N GLY A 92 10.26 -24.44 -3.90
CA GLY A 92 11.20 -23.35 -4.18
C GLY A 92 10.65 -21.93 -4.03
N LYS A 93 9.40 -21.74 -3.62
CA LYS A 93 8.84 -20.39 -3.43
C LYS A 93 9.31 -19.80 -2.09
N LYS A 94 10.12 -18.75 -2.16
CA LYS A 94 10.50 -17.90 -1.02
C LYS A 94 9.32 -16.97 -0.69
N ILE A 95 8.95 -16.90 0.59
CA ILE A 95 7.94 -15.98 1.10
C ILE A 95 8.63 -14.92 1.95
N GLU A 96 8.50 -13.65 1.59
CA GLU A 96 9.09 -12.53 2.34
C GLU A 96 8.28 -12.22 3.59
N VAL A 97 8.93 -12.24 4.75
CA VAL A 97 8.33 -11.92 6.03
C VAL A 97 8.86 -10.56 6.47
N TYR A 98 7.95 -9.67 6.86
CA TYR A 98 8.24 -8.31 7.27
C TYR A 98 8.05 -8.16 8.78
N PHE A 99 8.99 -7.52 9.46
CA PHE A 99 8.87 -7.27 10.89
C PHE A 99 9.72 -6.08 11.34
N TRP A 100 9.29 -5.45 12.43
CA TRP A 100 10.14 -4.55 13.21
C TRP A 100 10.77 -5.29 14.37
N VAL A 101 12.03 -5.01 14.65
CA VAL A 101 12.71 -5.30 15.93
C VAL A 101 12.86 -3.99 16.68
N ILE A 102 12.28 -3.91 17.87
CA ILE A 102 12.31 -2.71 18.71
C ILE A 102 12.78 -3.08 20.13
N PRO A 103 13.39 -2.15 20.88
CA PRO A 103 13.64 -2.38 22.30
C PRO A 103 12.33 -2.70 23.04
N SER A 104 12.36 -3.64 23.98
CA SER A 104 11.18 -4.11 24.72
C SER A 104 10.44 -3.00 25.47
N ASN A 105 11.16 -1.97 25.92
CA ASN A 105 10.64 -0.79 26.61
C ASN A 105 10.32 0.39 25.68
N TYR A 106 10.35 0.19 24.36
CA TYR A 106 10.20 1.31 23.43
C TYR A 106 8.75 1.78 23.28
N CYS A 107 7.76 0.90 23.42
CA CYS A 107 6.35 1.19 23.16
C CYS A 107 5.37 0.76 24.29
N ASP A 108 5.83 0.72 25.55
CA ASP A 108 5.07 0.42 26.80
C ASP A 108 3.79 -0.42 26.63
N ASP A 109 3.92 -1.57 25.97
CA ASP A 109 2.88 -2.58 25.67
C ASP A 109 1.65 -2.13 24.86
N LEU A 110 1.54 -0.85 24.48
CA LEU A 110 0.41 -0.31 23.73
C LEU A 110 0.78 -0.12 22.27
N LEU A 111 0.43 -1.12 21.47
CA LEU A 111 0.70 -1.19 20.05
C LEU A 111 -0.60 -1.18 19.24
N TYR A 112 -0.69 -0.28 18.27
CA TYR A 112 -1.84 -0.16 17.39
C TYR A 112 -1.42 -0.34 15.94
N SER A 113 -2.31 -0.92 15.17
CA SER A 113 -2.18 -1.10 13.73
C SER A 113 -3.21 -0.26 13.01
N ILE A 114 -2.82 0.32 11.88
CA ILE A 114 -3.73 1.04 10.99
C ILE A 114 -3.85 0.23 9.72
N SER A 115 -5.03 -0.34 9.48
CA SER A 115 -5.34 -0.95 8.20
C SER A 115 -5.99 0.09 7.32
N ALA A 116 -5.33 0.48 6.23
CA ALA A 116 -5.92 1.33 5.22
C ALA A 116 -5.26 1.07 3.87
N LYS A 117 -6.05 0.82 2.82
CA LYS A 117 -5.52 0.69 1.46
C LYS A 117 -5.31 2.04 0.76
N TYR A 118 -6.00 3.09 1.20
CA TYR A 118 -6.04 4.38 0.51
C TYR A 118 -5.76 5.54 1.48
N LYS A 119 -6.74 6.42 1.66
CA LYS A 119 -6.71 7.48 2.65
C LYS A 119 -7.70 7.16 3.76
N MET A 120 -7.18 7.10 4.98
CA MET A 120 -7.93 6.99 6.21
C MET A 120 -7.69 8.26 7.03
N GLY A 121 -8.68 8.70 7.77
CA GLY A 121 -8.42 9.61 8.87
C GLY A 121 -9.30 9.27 10.05
N PHE A 122 -8.85 9.67 11.22
CA PHE A 122 -9.48 9.38 12.48
C PHE A 122 -9.17 10.49 13.47
N GLU A 123 -10.03 10.61 14.46
CA GLU A 123 -9.80 11.44 15.62
C GLU A 123 -9.66 10.53 16.83
N PHE A 124 -8.65 10.79 17.64
CA PHE A 124 -8.38 10.01 18.83
C PHE A 124 -8.63 10.84 20.07
N ASN A 125 -9.37 10.24 20.99
CA ASN A 125 -9.52 10.72 22.33
C ASN A 125 -8.80 9.79 23.31
N PHE A 126 -7.76 10.31 23.98
CA PHE A 126 -7.00 9.58 24.97
C PHE A 126 -7.50 9.95 26.36
N GLN A 127 -8.60 9.32 26.80
CA GLN A 127 -9.21 9.66 28.08
C GLN A 127 -8.37 9.25 29.28
N ASN A 128 -7.45 8.29 29.15
CA ASN A 128 -6.53 7.83 30.22
C ASN A 128 -5.33 7.05 29.64
N SER A 129 -4.58 7.59 28.67
CA SER A 129 -3.39 6.87 28.16
C SER A 129 -2.32 6.78 29.24
N PRO A 130 -1.95 5.58 29.72
CA PRO A 130 -1.07 5.42 30.89
C PRO A 130 0.41 5.66 30.59
N SER A 131 0.81 5.65 29.31
CA SER A 131 2.22 5.61 28.90
C SER A 131 2.40 5.94 27.41
N ASP A 132 3.66 5.94 26.95
CA ASP A 132 4.01 6.04 25.53
C ASP A 132 3.36 4.89 24.74
N PHE A 133 2.91 5.12 23.53
CA PHE A 133 2.34 4.07 22.66
C PHE A 133 2.82 4.23 21.23
N CYS A 134 2.69 3.17 20.44
CA CYS A 134 3.16 3.16 19.06
C CYS A 134 2.08 2.75 18.07
N PHE A 135 2.09 3.41 16.91
CA PHE A 135 1.21 3.15 15.78
C PHE A 135 2.01 2.63 14.59
N PHE A 136 1.66 1.44 14.11
CA PHE A 136 2.27 0.76 12.98
C PHE A 136 1.30 0.77 11.78
N PRO A 137 1.61 1.50 10.69
CA PRO A 137 0.81 1.45 9.46
C PRO A 137 0.99 0.08 8.78
N LEU A 138 -0.07 -0.55 8.27
CA LEU A 138 -0.04 -1.92 7.71
C LEU A 138 0.53 -2.06 6.28
N ILE A 139 1.31 -1.11 5.77
CA ILE A 139 1.48 -0.96 4.32
C ILE A 139 2.94 -1.14 3.94
N PHE A 140 3.37 -2.39 3.75
CA PHE A 140 4.78 -2.71 3.48
C PHE A 140 5.04 -3.60 2.27
N THR A 141 4.01 -3.87 1.48
CA THR A 141 4.07 -4.94 0.48
C THR A 141 4.53 -4.44 -0.89
N ASP A 142 4.57 -3.11 -1.08
CA ASP A 142 5.11 -2.50 -2.31
C ASP A 142 5.98 -1.28 -1.98
N SER A 143 7.29 -1.43 -2.21
CA SER A 143 8.37 -0.46 -1.89
C SER A 143 8.27 0.89 -2.62
N LYS A 144 7.20 1.13 -3.40
CA LYS A 144 6.95 2.37 -4.15
C LYS A 144 5.80 3.20 -3.59
N LEU A 145 5.30 2.85 -2.42
CA LEU A 145 4.16 3.50 -1.82
C LEU A 145 4.56 4.72 -1.00
N LYS A 146 4.31 5.90 -1.57
CA LYS A 146 4.44 7.14 -0.82
C LYS A 146 3.33 7.25 0.21
N SER A 147 3.72 7.17 1.48
CA SER A 147 2.86 7.48 2.61
C SER A 147 2.95 8.96 2.95
N GLN A 148 1.81 9.54 3.29
CA GLN A 148 1.71 10.85 3.90
C GLN A 148 0.85 10.75 5.15
N THR A 149 1.41 11.14 6.29
CA THR A 149 0.68 11.23 7.55
C THR A 149 0.60 12.68 7.98
N ILE A 150 -0.56 13.08 8.47
CA ILE A 150 -0.82 14.39 9.04
C ILE A 150 -1.33 14.18 10.46
N ILE A 151 -0.59 14.64 11.46
CA ILE A 151 -1.00 14.65 12.86
C ILE A 151 -1.37 16.08 13.22
N ARG A 152 -2.56 16.28 13.76
CA ARG A 152 -3.06 17.55 14.26
C ARG A 152 -3.28 17.46 15.76
N PHE A 153 -2.58 18.32 16.48
CA PHE A 153 -2.78 18.53 17.91
C PHE A 153 -4.00 19.44 18.09
N ILE A 154 -5.05 18.99 18.78
CA ILE A 154 -6.30 19.78 18.92
C ILE A 154 -6.43 20.33 20.34
N ASN A 155 -6.39 19.45 21.34
CA ASN A 155 -6.47 19.81 22.75
C ASN A 155 -5.54 18.90 23.55
N SER A 156 -4.24 19.05 23.30
CA SER A 156 -3.19 18.23 23.88
C SER A 156 -2.36 19.02 24.89
N SER A 157 -1.70 18.32 25.81
CA SER A 157 -0.65 18.91 26.66
C SER A 157 0.43 19.60 25.81
N SER A 158 1.10 20.61 26.38
CA SER A 158 2.31 21.19 25.77
C SER A 158 3.49 20.22 25.74
N THR A 159 3.44 19.16 26.54
CA THR A 159 4.47 18.12 26.60
C THR A 159 4.20 16.95 25.65
N SER A 160 2.97 16.85 25.14
CA SER A 160 2.59 15.84 24.15
C SER A 160 3.43 15.98 22.88
N ARG A 161 3.99 14.86 22.43
CA ARG A 161 4.76 14.79 21.19
C ARG A 161 4.48 13.51 20.41
N ALA A 162 4.68 13.57 19.10
CA ALA A 162 4.63 12.44 18.20
C ALA A 162 5.93 12.38 17.40
N ASP A 163 6.65 11.27 17.52
CA ASP A 163 7.91 11.02 16.85
C ASP A 163 7.66 10.01 15.72
N PHE A 164 7.95 10.43 14.49
CA PHE A 164 8.00 9.54 13.34
C PHE A 164 9.31 8.79 13.39
N VAL A 165 9.23 7.46 13.42
CA VAL A 165 10.36 6.57 13.60
C VAL A 165 10.54 5.72 12.36
N LYS A 166 11.72 5.79 11.75
CA LYS A 166 12.10 5.03 10.55
C LYS A 166 13.26 4.08 10.83
N SER A 167 13.50 3.17 9.90
CA SER A 167 14.65 2.26 9.92
C SER A 167 15.73 2.80 8.98
N GLN A 168 16.88 3.20 9.51
CA GLN A 168 18.02 3.64 8.72
C GLN A 168 19.24 2.78 9.07
N ASN A 169 19.82 2.10 8.08
CA ASN A 169 20.94 1.16 8.27
C ASN A 169 20.67 0.12 9.37
N GLN A 170 19.43 -0.40 9.44
CA GLN A 170 19.01 -1.34 10.48
C GLN A 170 19.25 -0.79 11.90
N ASN A 171 18.98 0.50 12.08
CA ASN A 171 18.85 1.16 13.37
C ASN A 171 17.56 1.99 13.38
N ILE A 172 17.02 2.17 14.58
CA ILE A 172 15.86 3.02 14.83
C ILE A 172 16.31 4.48 14.84
N GLU A 173 15.68 5.31 14.01
CA GLU A 173 15.94 6.75 13.95
C GLU A 173 14.64 7.55 13.97
N ILE A 174 14.64 8.68 14.69
CA ILE A 174 13.54 9.64 14.68
C ILE A 174 13.71 10.52 13.44
N SER A 175 12.85 10.34 12.44
CA SER A 175 12.87 11.14 11.21
C SER A 175 12.30 12.54 11.41
N GLN A 176 11.30 12.67 12.28
CA GLN A 176 10.62 13.92 12.56
C GLN A 176 9.95 13.85 13.93
N SER A 177 10.14 14.87 14.76
CA SER A 177 9.45 15.03 16.05
C SER A 177 8.46 16.18 15.96
N CYS A 178 7.22 15.92 16.34
CA CYS A 178 6.12 16.87 16.32
C CYS A 178 5.73 17.21 17.76
N LYS A 179 5.66 18.49 18.08
CA LYS A 179 5.22 18.96 19.40
C LYS A 179 4.00 19.86 19.26
N ASN A 180 3.20 19.88 20.30
CA ASN A 180 2.13 20.86 20.40
C ASN A 180 2.74 22.26 20.60
N ASP A 181 2.54 23.14 19.62
CA ASP A 181 2.98 24.53 19.74
C ASP A 181 1.94 25.30 20.56
N SER A 182 2.40 26.07 21.55
CA SER A 182 1.58 26.90 22.43
C SER A 182 0.74 27.98 21.70
N LYS A 183 0.83 28.09 20.37
CA LYS A 183 0.19 29.10 19.52
C LYS A 183 -1.06 28.60 18.78
N GLY A 184 -1.53 27.39 19.06
CA GLY A 184 -2.75 26.82 18.47
C GLY A 184 -2.51 25.46 17.81
N PRO A 185 -3.53 24.86 17.16
CA PRO A 185 -3.42 23.54 16.57
C PRO A 185 -2.34 23.53 15.47
N SER A 186 -1.25 22.79 15.71
CA SER A 186 -0.17 22.60 14.73
C SER A 186 -0.43 21.33 13.91
N ASP A 187 -0.39 21.48 12.59
CA ASP A 187 -0.40 20.34 11.66
C ASP A 187 1.02 19.86 11.44
N CYS A 188 1.33 18.67 11.93
CA CYS A 188 2.58 18.00 11.63
C CYS A 188 2.40 17.05 10.44
N LYS A 189 3.06 17.36 9.33
CA LYS A 189 3.01 16.53 8.12
C LYS A 189 4.32 15.77 7.98
N HIS A 190 4.21 14.45 7.80
CA HIS A 190 5.32 13.57 7.49
C HIS A 190 5.02 12.84 6.18
N SER A 191 6.02 12.69 5.32
CA SER A 191 5.89 11.89 4.12
C SER A 191 7.16 11.09 3.89
N THR A 192 6.98 9.79 3.65
CA THR A 192 8.06 8.83 3.49
C THR A 192 7.64 7.72 2.53
N GLU A 193 8.62 7.13 1.86
CA GLU A 193 8.51 5.90 1.08
C GLU A 193 9.09 4.70 1.86
N GLU A 194 9.82 4.98 2.95
CA GLU A 194 10.40 3.97 3.83
C GLU A 194 9.42 3.54 4.91
N PRO A 195 9.51 2.27 5.37
CA PRO A 195 8.77 1.81 6.53
C PRO A 195 9.01 2.68 7.76
N PHE A 196 7.92 3.06 8.41
CA PHE A 196 7.95 3.87 9.63
C PHE A 196 6.86 3.42 10.59
N PHE A 197 7.01 3.79 11.85
CA PHE A 197 5.95 3.79 12.84
C PHE A 197 5.94 5.13 13.57
N ILE A 198 4.89 5.42 14.34
CA ILE A 198 4.78 6.67 15.09
C ILE A 198 4.79 6.32 16.56
N LYS A 199 5.72 6.91 17.31
CA LYS A 199 5.75 6.85 18.76
C LYS A 199 5.12 8.11 19.32
N PHE A 200 4.16 7.93 20.21
CA PHE A 200 3.44 8.98 20.87
C PHE A 200 3.86 9.04 22.34
N HIS A 201 4.09 10.25 22.85
CA HIS A 201 4.57 10.45 24.21
C HIS A 201 3.71 11.42 24.99
N GLU A 202 3.54 11.14 26.29
CA GLU A 202 2.91 12.04 27.26
C GLU A 202 1.54 12.56 26.81
N ASN A 203 0.66 11.63 26.42
CA ASN A 203 -0.65 11.91 25.81
C ASN A 203 -1.84 11.67 26.75
N SER A 204 -1.60 11.60 28.06
CA SER A 204 -2.68 11.46 29.03
C SER A 204 -3.62 12.67 28.95
N ASN A 205 -4.94 12.40 28.86
CA ASN A 205 -6.00 13.41 28.74
C ASN A 205 -5.88 14.34 27.52
N SER A 206 -5.17 13.93 26.47
CA SER A 206 -4.97 14.74 25.27
C SER A 206 -5.91 14.30 24.13
N TYR A 207 -6.35 15.26 23.31
CA TYR A 207 -7.15 15.02 22.10
C TYR A 207 -6.34 15.36 20.84
N PHE A 208 -6.19 14.38 19.94
CA PHE A 208 -5.46 14.52 18.68
C PHE A 208 -6.29 14.03 17.52
N SER A 209 -6.15 14.66 16.37
CA SER A 209 -6.63 14.12 15.10
C SER A 209 -5.42 13.64 14.29
N ALA A 210 -5.55 12.51 13.61
CA ALA A 210 -4.51 12.08 12.69
C ALA A 210 -5.12 11.49 11.42
N ALA A 211 -4.55 11.88 10.29
CA ALA A 211 -4.99 11.50 8.96
C ALA A 211 -3.84 10.83 8.22
N PHE A 212 -4.09 9.62 7.74
CA PHE A 212 -3.14 8.75 7.06
C PHE A 212 -3.56 8.62 5.59
N SER A 213 -2.72 9.11 4.70
CA SER A 213 -2.98 9.13 3.27
C SER A 213 -1.91 8.32 2.57
N HIS A 214 -2.28 7.20 1.98
CA HIS A 214 -1.39 6.40 1.15
C HIS A 214 -1.76 6.62 -0.31
N THR A 215 -0.76 6.95 -1.13
CA THR A 215 -0.94 7.11 -2.57
C THR A 215 -0.46 5.83 -3.23
N LEU A 216 -1.38 4.94 -3.59
CA LEU A 216 -1.07 3.74 -4.37
C LEU A 216 -0.77 4.12 -5.83
N ALA A 217 0.28 3.53 -6.41
CA ALA A 217 0.59 3.67 -7.84
C ALA A 217 -0.24 2.71 -8.72
N TYR A 218 -0.85 1.67 -8.14
CA TYR A 218 -1.50 0.59 -8.92
C TYR A 218 -2.87 0.15 -8.38
N PHE A 219 -3.71 -0.31 -9.31
CA PHE A 219 -5.14 -0.55 -9.16
C PHE A 219 -5.43 -2.02 -8.81
N GLN A 220 -5.68 -2.36 -7.54
CA GLN A 220 -6.45 -3.56 -7.21
C GLN A 220 -7.40 -3.28 -6.04
N ILE A 221 -8.68 -3.58 -6.27
CA ILE A 221 -9.80 -3.29 -5.36
C ILE A 221 -10.27 -4.62 -4.77
N SER A 222 -10.07 -4.79 -3.47
CA SER A 222 -10.82 -5.77 -2.68
C SER A 222 -10.91 -5.27 -1.24
N SER A 223 -12.10 -4.86 -0.84
CA SER A 223 -12.50 -4.26 0.45
C SER A 223 -12.07 -2.81 0.73
N ASN A 224 -13.05 -2.04 1.20
CA ASN A 224 -12.95 -0.66 1.70
C ASN A 224 -12.68 -0.61 3.21
N ASP A 225 -12.31 -1.74 3.81
CA ASP A 225 -12.17 -1.83 5.25
C ASP A 225 -10.92 -1.08 5.68
N CYS A 226 -11.16 -0.13 6.56
CA CYS A 226 -10.15 0.70 7.16
C CYS A 226 -10.46 0.75 8.65
N GLY A 227 -9.44 0.59 9.46
CA GLY A 227 -9.63 0.32 10.86
C GLY A 227 -8.36 0.58 11.64
N ILE A 228 -8.56 0.86 12.92
CA ILE A 228 -7.49 0.86 13.89
C ILE A 228 -7.74 -0.34 14.77
N ASP A 229 -6.82 -1.30 14.71
CA ASP A 229 -6.89 -2.53 15.48
C ASP A 229 -5.72 -2.56 16.47
N THR A 230 -5.98 -3.01 17.69
CA THR A 230 -4.91 -3.28 18.66
C THR A 230 -4.06 -4.44 18.18
N ILE A 231 -2.74 -4.32 18.33
CA ILE A 231 -1.81 -5.41 18.02
C ILE A 231 -1.86 -6.42 19.16
N GLN A 232 -2.11 -7.69 18.82
CA GLN A 232 -2.12 -8.79 19.78
C GLN A 232 -0.71 -9.12 20.24
N LYS A 233 -0.52 -9.41 21.53
CA LYS A 233 0.77 -9.87 22.06
C LYS A 233 0.74 -11.37 22.31
N SER A 234 1.82 -12.05 21.90
CA SER A 234 2.09 -13.42 22.27
C SER A 234 2.49 -13.47 23.75
N VAL A 235 1.76 -14.27 24.51
CA VAL A 235 2.10 -14.63 25.88
C VAL A 235 1.98 -16.14 25.99
N ASN A 236 3.12 -16.83 26.12
CA ASN A 236 3.19 -18.29 26.23
C ASN A 236 2.44 -19.01 25.09
N GLY A 237 2.59 -18.53 23.85
CA GLY A 237 1.94 -19.10 22.66
C GLY A 237 0.45 -18.76 22.50
N THR A 238 -0.14 -18.02 23.44
CA THR A 238 -1.51 -17.50 23.30
C THR A 238 -1.49 -16.03 22.91
N LEU A 239 -2.38 -15.64 22.01
CA LEU A 239 -2.55 -14.24 21.62
C LEU A 239 -3.54 -13.56 22.57
N VAL A 240 -3.04 -12.56 23.30
CA VAL A 240 -3.84 -11.76 24.24
C VAL A 240 -4.22 -10.45 23.57
N ASP A 241 -5.53 -10.14 23.58
CA ASP A 241 -6.07 -8.86 23.16
C ASP A 241 -5.93 -7.86 24.32
N PHE A 242 -5.40 -6.67 24.05
CA PHE A 242 -5.40 -5.59 25.03
C PHE A 242 -6.68 -4.78 24.91
N LYS A 243 -7.23 -4.38 26.06
CA LYS A 243 -8.32 -3.42 26.09
C LYS A 243 -7.73 -2.04 25.79
N SER A 244 -7.99 -1.52 24.59
CA SER A 244 -7.54 -0.19 24.15
C SER A 244 -8.00 0.91 25.12
N PRO A 245 -7.09 1.71 25.71
CA PRO A 245 -7.45 2.98 26.36
C PRO A 245 -7.81 4.10 25.36
N ILE A 246 -7.65 3.87 24.05
CA ILE A 246 -7.95 4.85 23.00
C ILE A 246 -9.40 4.68 22.56
N ASN A 247 -10.15 5.78 22.61
CA ASN A 247 -11.42 5.88 21.90
C ASN A 247 -11.16 6.50 20.51
N VAL A 248 -11.53 5.77 19.46
CA VAL A 248 -11.40 6.24 18.08
C VAL A 248 -12.75 6.80 17.67
N GLU A 249 -12.77 8.09 17.32
CA GLU A 249 -13.93 8.82 16.85
C GLU A 249 -13.70 9.27 15.39
N ASN A 250 -14.79 9.56 14.68
CA ASN A 250 -14.74 10.20 13.35
C ASN A 250 -13.85 9.48 12.32
N THR A 251 -13.85 8.15 12.32
CA THR A 251 -13.15 7.36 11.29
C THR A 251 -13.78 7.60 9.92
N PHE A 252 -12.99 8.09 8.97
CA PHE A 252 -13.40 8.22 7.58
C PHE A 252 -12.39 7.56 6.67
N CYS A 253 -12.89 6.97 5.59
CA CYS A 253 -12.07 6.32 4.59
C CYS A 253 -12.46 6.81 3.23
N LYS A 254 -11.51 7.54 2.64
CA LYS A 254 -11.69 8.16 1.36
C LYS A 254 -10.96 7.34 0.34
N ASN A 255 -11.73 6.72 -0.54
CA ASN A 255 -11.15 6.08 -1.70
C ASN A 255 -10.71 7.18 -2.68
N GLN A 256 -9.56 7.00 -3.34
CA GLN A 256 -9.07 7.94 -4.34
C GLN A 256 -10.06 8.06 -5.52
N TYR A 257 -10.90 7.04 -5.75
CA TYR A 257 -11.94 7.05 -6.78
C TYR A 257 -13.06 8.04 -6.55
N ASP A 258 -13.32 8.51 -5.33
CA ASP A 258 -14.38 9.52 -5.12
C ASP A 258 -14.13 10.76 -5.99
N LYS A 259 -12.85 11.14 -6.16
CA LYS A 259 -12.49 12.26 -7.05
C LYS A 259 -12.72 11.93 -8.52
N LEU A 260 -12.40 10.71 -8.96
CA LEU A 260 -12.54 10.30 -10.37
C LEU A 260 -14.02 10.12 -10.74
N ILE A 261 -14.82 9.54 -9.84
CA ILE A 261 -16.28 9.42 -9.99
C ILE A 261 -16.90 10.81 -10.00
N HIS A 262 -16.52 11.72 -9.10
CA HIS A 262 -16.99 13.10 -9.14
C HIS A 262 -16.61 13.81 -10.43
N PHE A 263 -15.37 13.64 -10.91
CA PHE A 263 -14.93 14.22 -12.18
C PHE A 263 -15.70 13.65 -13.37
N LEU A 264 -15.92 12.32 -13.41
CA LEU A 264 -16.71 11.65 -14.43
C LEU A 264 -18.16 12.14 -14.42
N LEU A 265 -18.77 12.28 -13.24
CA LEU A 265 -20.12 12.83 -13.09
C LEU A 265 -20.20 14.28 -13.58
N ILE A 266 -19.22 15.11 -13.24
CA ILE A 266 -19.14 16.50 -13.75
C ILE A 266 -19.04 16.48 -15.29
N PHE A 267 -18.18 15.63 -15.84
CA PHE A 267 -17.98 15.51 -17.29
C PHE A 267 -19.26 15.04 -18.01
N ILE A 268 -19.95 14.02 -17.49
CA ILE A 268 -21.24 13.55 -18.01
C ILE A 268 -22.27 14.68 -17.98
N ASN A 269 -22.36 15.43 -16.88
CA ASN A 269 -23.28 16.57 -16.78
C ASN A 269 -22.98 17.67 -17.79
N ILE A 270 -21.69 17.98 -18.03
CA ILE A 270 -21.28 18.95 -19.06
C ILE A 270 -21.69 18.48 -20.45
N LEU A 271 -21.49 17.19 -20.78
CA LEU A 271 -21.90 16.63 -22.07
C LEU A 271 -23.42 16.68 -22.25
N LEU A 272 -24.19 16.32 -21.22
CA LEU A 272 -25.66 16.37 -21.25
C LEU A 272 -26.15 17.81 -21.41
N PHE A 273 -25.61 18.75 -20.64
CA PHE A 273 -25.99 20.16 -20.72
C PHE A 273 -25.60 20.76 -22.08
N GLY A 274 -24.40 20.48 -22.58
CA GLY A 274 -23.96 20.88 -23.91
C GLY A 274 -24.86 20.34 -25.01
N GLY A 275 -25.24 19.05 -24.92
CA GLY A 275 -26.22 18.43 -25.82
C GLY A 275 -27.57 19.14 -25.80
N LEU A 276 -28.10 19.45 -24.62
CA LEU A 276 -29.36 20.19 -24.46
C LEU A 276 -29.29 21.60 -25.07
N VAL A 277 -28.19 22.32 -24.87
CA VAL A 277 -27.99 23.66 -25.47
C VAL A 277 -27.97 23.58 -27.00
N VAL A 278 -27.30 22.58 -27.58
CA VAL A 278 -27.28 22.37 -29.03
C VAL A 278 -28.69 22.07 -29.58
N ILE A 279 -29.45 21.22 -28.89
CA ILE A 279 -30.85 20.92 -29.26
C ILE A 279 -31.70 22.19 -29.21
N LEU A 280 -31.55 23.01 -28.16
CA LEU A 280 -32.29 24.25 -28.01
C LEU A 280 -31.93 25.27 -29.11
N LEU A 281 -30.65 25.46 -29.40
CA LEU A 281 -30.18 26.32 -30.48
C LEU A 281 -30.64 25.84 -31.87
N HIS A 282 -30.75 24.52 -32.06
CA HIS A 282 -31.31 23.95 -33.28
C HIS A 282 -32.81 24.26 -33.42
N HIS A 283 -33.60 24.08 -32.35
CA HIS A 283 -35.02 24.42 -32.34
C HIS A 283 -35.30 25.92 -32.49
N CYS A 284 -34.42 26.78 -31.97
CA CYS A 284 -34.48 28.23 -32.19
C CYS A 284 -34.05 28.67 -33.61
N GLY A 285 -33.62 27.73 -34.48
CA GLY A 285 -33.22 28.02 -35.86
C GLY A 285 -31.86 28.70 -36.00
N ILE A 286 -31.12 28.86 -34.90
CA ILE A 286 -29.78 29.47 -34.87
C ILE A 286 -28.75 28.50 -35.48
N LEU A 287 -28.87 27.20 -35.16
CA LEU A 287 -28.03 26.14 -35.72
C LEU A 287 -28.79 25.32 -36.77
N ARG A 288 -28.31 25.36 -38.02
CA ARG A 288 -28.72 24.39 -39.05
C ARG A 288 -27.82 23.16 -38.96
N CYS A 289 -28.25 22.11 -38.25
CA CYS A 289 -27.47 20.87 -38.08
C CYS A 289 -27.03 20.23 -39.40
N HIS A 290 -27.73 20.51 -40.51
CA HIS A 290 -27.41 20.00 -41.83
C HIS A 290 -26.04 20.46 -42.39
N SER A 291 -25.47 21.56 -41.89
CA SER A 291 -24.14 22.04 -42.29
C SER A 291 -23.02 21.56 -41.38
N VAL A 292 -23.30 21.21 -40.13
CA VAL A 292 -22.28 20.86 -39.11
C VAL A 292 -21.87 19.39 -39.17
N LEU A 293 -22.80 18.48 -39.47
CA LEU A 293 -22.51 17.04 -39.52
C LEU A 293 -21.90 16.56 -40.85
N GLY A 294 -21.55 17.45 -41.77
CA GLY A 294 -20.79 17.11 -42.99
C GLY A 294 -21.48 16.19 -44.00
N PHE A 295 -22.67 15.65 -43.72
CA PHE A 295 -23.47 14.87 -44.67
C PHE A 295 -24.19 15.78 -45.66
N SER A 296 -23.41 16.53 -46.43
CA SER A 296 -23.90 17.09 -47.68
C SER A 296 -24.26 15.92 -48.59
N ARG A 297 -25.51 15.86 -49.08
CA ARG A 297 -25.95 14.93 -50.12
C ARG A 297 -25.04 14.95 -51.37
N GLY A 298 -24.14 15.93 -51.50
CA GLY A 298 -23.12 16.01 -52.54
C GLY A 298 -21.93 15.05 -52.39
N ALA A 299 -21.62 14.54 -51.19
CA ALA A 299 -20.50 13.61 -51.00
C ALA A 299 -20.73 12.24 -51.70
N PHE A 300 -22.00 11.83 -51.84
CA PHE A 300 -22.35 10.61 -52.59
C PHE A 300 -22.31 10.81 -54.12
N ARG A 301 -22.26 12.05 -54.63
CA ARG A 301 -22.11 12.28 -56.08
C ARG A 301 -20.71 11.93 -56.59
N PHE A 302 -19.67 12.06 -55.77
CA PHE A 302 -18.28 11.82 -56.21
C PHE A 302 -17.85 10.35 -56.22
N ARG A 303 -18.55 9.46 -55.50
CA ARG A 303 -18.30 8.00 -55.62
C ARG A 303 -18.85 7.38 -56.90
N LYS A 304 -19.78 8.06 -57.61
CA LYS A 304 -20.36 7.55 -58.86
C LYS A 304 -19.55 7.87 -60.12
N TYR A 305 -18.53 8.73 -60.02
CA TYR A 305 -17.69 9.13 -61.18
C TYR A 305 -16.31 8.47 -61.23
N LYS A 306 -15.89 7.71 -60.19
CA LYS A 306 -14.60 7.00 -60.18
C LYS A 306 -14.71 5.48 -60.44
N ALA A 307 -15.91 4.98 -60.72
CA ALA A 307 -16.16 3.55 -60.97
C ALA A 307 -16.47 3.25 -62.46
N ARG A 308 -15.68 3.82 -63.39
CA ARG A 308 -15.56 3.25 -64.74
C ARG A 308 -14.13 2.74 -64.91
N PRO A 309 -13.94 1.42 -65.09
CA PRO A 309 -12.66 0.90 -65.52
C PRO A 309 -12.47 1.32 -66.99
N ILE A 310 -11.31 1.93 -67.29
CA ILE A 310 -10.82 1.98 -68.66
C ILE A 310 -9.93 0.75 -68.78
N GLU A 311 -10.53 -0.36 -69.20
CA GLU A 311 -9.84 -1.42 -69.95
C GLU A 311 -10.05 -1.05 -71.42
N ASP A 312 -9.05 -0.63 -72.18
CA ASP A 312 -7.89 -1.33 -72.73
C ASP A 312 -8.11 -1.56 -74.24
N THR A 313 -7.01 -1.76 -74.97
CA THR A 313 -6.84 -1.89 -76.44
C THR A 313 -6.65 -0.54 -77.15
N SER A 314 -5.54 -0.25 -77.84
CA SER A 314 -4.45 -1.09 -78.36
C SER A 314 -3.33 -0.21 -78.91
N GLY A 315 -2.08 -0.69 -78.86
CA GLY A 315 -1.15 -0.50 -79.98
C GLY A 315 0.11 0.33 -79.69
N ASP A 316 1.19 -0.40 -79.39
CA ASP A 316 2.56 -0.21 -79.86
C ASP A 316 3.24 1.15 -79.71
N ARG A 317 4.24 1.20 -78.81
CA ARG A 317 5.65 1.19 -79.26
C ARG A 317 6.64 0.98 -78.12
N GLU A 318 7.56 0.08 -78.42
CA GLU A 318 8.86 -0.16 -77.79
C GLU A 318 9.61 1.14 -77.43
N MET A 319 10.28 1.17 -76.29
CA MET A 319 11.74 1.17 -76.22
C MET A 319 12.25 1.27 -74.77
N LEU A 320 13.07 0.27 -74.41
CA LEU A 320 14.33 0.34 -73.65
C LEU A 320 14.38 1.09 -72.30
N GLY A 321 14.81 0.35 -71.27
CA GLY A 321 15.38 0.97 -70.07
C GLY A 321 15.44 0.04 -68.86
N SER A 322 16.18 -1.05 -68.95
CA SER A 322 16.61 -1.86 -67.81
C SER A 322 17.51 -1.03 -66.87
N ILE A 323 17.09 -0.82 -65.62
CA ILE A 323 18.02 -0.55 -64.52
C ILE A 323 17.67 -1.46 -63.34
N GLU A 324 18.65 -2.30 -63.08
CA GLU A 324 18.87 -3.23 -62.00
C GLU A 324 19.14 -2.44 -60.69
N ILE A 325 18.45 -2.75 -59.60
CA ILE A 325 18.92 -2.41 -58.25
C ILE A 325 18.83 -3.67 -57.39
N THR A 326 20.02 -4.24 -57.18
CA THR A 326 20.42 -5.25 -56.22
C THR A 326 20.64 -4.64 -54.82
N GLY A 327 20.35 -5.45 -53.78
CA GLY A 327 20.98 -5.45 -52.44
C GLY A 327 20.92 -4.16 -51.61
N ASP A 328 21.13 -4.13 -50.30
CA ASP A 328 21.33 -5.12 -49.25
C ASP A 328 21.11 -4.36 -47.92
N ASP A 329 20.82 -5.12 -46.86
CA ASP A 329 21.22 -4.91 -45.46
C ASP A 329 21.38 -3.49 -44.89
N VAL A 330 20.60 -3.22 -43.83
CA VAL A 330 21.16 -2.54 -42.64
C VAL A 330 20.65 -3.22 -41.38
N ASP A 331 21.55 -4.01 -40.81
CA ASP A 331 21.60 -4.44 -39.42
C ASP A 331 21.88 -3.21 -38.53
N LEU A 332 21.18 -3.07 -37.40
CA LEU A 332 21.50 -2.09 -36.36
C LEU A 332 21.24 -2.70 -34.99
N THR A 333 22.25 -3.42 -34.51
CA THR A 333 22.52 -3.70 -33.11
C THR A 333 23.06 -2.48 -32.37
N THR A 334 22.84 -2.47 -31.04
CA THR A 334 23.48 -1.68 -29.96
C THR A 334 23.16 -0.19 -29.86
N ILE A 335 22.44 0.23 -28.80
CA ILE A 335 22.92 0.48 -27.41
C ILE A 335 21.84 0.03 -26.43
#